data_AF-A0A2E0EJV5-F1
#
_entry.id   AF-A0A2E0EJV5-F1
#
_cell.length_a   1.000
_cell.length_b   1.000
_cell.length_c   1.000
_cell.angle_alpha   90.00
_cell.angle_beta   90.00
_cell.angle_gamma   90.00
#
_symmetry.space_group_name_H-M   'P 1'
#
loop_
_entity.id
_entity.type
_entity.pdbx_description
1 polymer ?
#
loop_
_entity_poly.entity_id
_entity_poly.type
_entity_poly.pdbx_seq_one_letter_code
_entity_poly.pdbx_strand_id
1 'polypeptide(L)'
;MKPAPIISPVLNGKLSPAASGILRNTLNALEGKTASIVIKQHRRKRSVPQNGFYWGVVIPMVCGLFAEYGNAADQETVHRFLKGQVGDMKTRVEAPDGTSLWQIETSTELTTQEWEDWLDKIRAWAAPFGLEIPYPNERAA
;
A
#
# COMPACT_ATOMS: atom_id res chain seq x y z
N MET A 1 18.86 -16.04 -8.50
CA MET A 1 18.88 -14.58 -8.24
C MET A 1 17.67 -13.97 -8.95
N LYS A 2 16.78 -13.23 -8.27
CA LYS A 2 15.65 -12.57 -8.95
C LYS A 2 16.20 -11.42 -9.80
N PRO A 3 15.80 -11.29 -11.08
CA PRO A 3 16.23 -10.17 -11.90
C PRO A 3 15.68 -8.86 -11.32
N ALA A 4 16.51 -7.82 -11.27
CA ALA A 4 16.09 -6.50 -10.82
C ALA A 4 15.21 -5.84 -11.89
N PRO A 5 14.10 -5.17 -11.51
CA PRO A 5 13.25 -4.48 -12.48
C PRO A 5 13.95 -3.24 -13.03
N ILE A 6 13.87 -3.04 -14.35
CA ILE A 6 14.30 -1.79 -15.01
C ILE A 6 13.17 -0.77 -14.84
N ILE A 7 13.43 0.31 -14.11
CA ILE A 7 12.48 1.40 -13.89
C ILE A 7 12.93 2.61 -14.70
N SER A 8 12.08 3.09 -15.60
CA SER A 8 12.37 4.26 -16.42
C SER A 8 11.09 5.01 -16.78
N PRO A 9 11.12 6.35 -16.88
CA PRO A 9 10.07 7.07 -17.57
C PRO A 9 10.02 6.63 -19.04
N VAL A 10 8.80 6.63 -19.61
CA VAL A 10 8.54 6.41 -21.03
C VAL A 10 8.17 7.76 -21.63
N LEU A 11 8.92 8.21 -22.64
CA LEU A 11 8.69 9.46 -23.35
C LEU A 11 8.58 9.14 -24.85
N ASN A 12 7.48 9.54 -25.48
CA ASN A 12 7.21 9.29 -26.90
C ASN A 12 7.32 7.80 -27.29
N GLY A 13 6.83 6.90 -26.45
CA GLY A 13 6.90 5.45 -26.66
C GLY A 13 8.30 4.84 -26.52
N LYS A 14 9.29 5.62 -26.07
CA LYS A 14 10.67 5.16 -25.86
C LYS A 14 11.03 5.15 -24.38
N LEU A 15 11.77 4.14 -23.96
CA LEU A 15 12.46 4.15 -22.66
C LEU A 15 13.60 5.17 -22.69
N SER A 16 14.08 5.59 -21.52
CA SER A 16 15.28 6.42 -21.44
C SER A 16 16.48 5.72 -22.11
N PRO A 17 17.49 6.46 -22.61
CA PRO A 17 18.66 5.86 -23.24
C PRO A 17 19.38 4.86 -22.33
N ALA A 18 19.49 5.17 -21.03
CA ALA A 18 20.08 4.29 -20.03
C ALA A 18 19.31 2.97 -19.90
N ALA A 19 17.98 3.04 -19.74
CA ALA A 19 17.14 1.86 -19.61
C ALA A 19 17.12 1.00 -20.88
N SER A 20 17.14 1.64 -22.05
CA SER A 20 17.22 0.95 -23.34
C SER A 20 18.55 0.20 -23.49
N GLY A 21 19.65 0.79 -23.03
CA GLY A 21 20.96 0.14 -23.00
C GLY A 21 20.97 -1.09 -22.08
N ILE A 22 20.43 -0.96 -20.86
CA ILE A 22 20.33 -2.07 -19.90
C ILE A 22 19.47 -3.21 -20.47
N LEU A 23 18.31 -2.88 -21.06
CA LEU A 23 17.44 -3.87 -21.68
C LEU A 23 18.17 -4.61 -22.81
N ARG A 24 18.83 -3.88 -23.72
CA ARG A 24 19.59 -4.48 -24.83
C ARG A 24 20.70 -5.40 -24.33
N ASN A 25 21.47 -4.98 -23.33
CA ASN A 25 22.51 -5.81 -22.74
C ASN A 25 21.94 -7.08 -22.08
N THR A 26 20.79 -6.96 -21.43
CA THR A 26 20.09 -8.10 -20.80
C THR A 26 19.59 -9.09 -21.85
N LEU A 27 19.06 -8.59 -22.98
CA LEU A 27 18.64 -9.43 -24.10
C LEU A 27 19.82 -10.14 -24.76
N ASN A 28 20.93 -9.44 -25.00
CA ASN A 28 22.15 -10.05 -25.55
C ASN A 28 22.69 -11.17 -24.64
N ALA A 29 22.58 -11.04 -23.32
CA ALA A 29 22.99 -12.09 -22.37
C ALA A 29 22.07 -13.32 -22.39
N LEU A 30 20.89 -13.21 -23.01
CA LEU A 30 19.90 -14.28 -23.15
C LEU A 30 19.83 -14.80 -24.60
N GLU A 31 20.81 -14.47 -25.44
CA GLU A 31 20.91 -14.98 -26.81
C GLU A 31 20.80 -16.52 -26.83
N GLY A 32 19.95 -17.05 -27.71
CA GLY A 32 19.66 -18.48 -27.79
C GLY A 32 18.75 -19.05 -26.69
N LYS A 33 18.19 -18.21 -25.80
CA LYS A 33 17.22 -18.61 -24.77
C LYS A 33 15.89 -17.87 -24.95
N THR A 34 14.80 -18.47 -24.47
CA THR A 34 13.49 -17.82 -24.45
C THR A 34 13.39 -16.85 -23.27
N ALA A 35 13.24 -15.56 -23.55
CA ALA A 35 13.06 -14.52 -22.53
C ALA A 35 11.58 -14.18 -22.33
N SER A 36 11.16 -13.97 -21.08
CA SER A 36 9.85 -13.40 -20.74
C SER A 36 10.02 -11.95 -20.31
N ILE A 37 9.33 -11.03 -20.99
CA ILE A 37 9.38 -9.59 -20.72
C ILE A 37 8.02 -9.16 -20.16
N VAL A 38 8.05 -8.49 -19.01
CA VAL A 38 6.83 -7.99 -18.34
C VAL A 38 6.94 -6.48 -18.23
N ILE A 39 6.08 -5.76 -18.95
CA ILE A 39 5.96 -4.30 -18.87
C ILE A 39 4.77 -3.99 -17.95
N LYS A 40 5.05 -3.29 -16.85
CA LYS A 40 4.03 -2.82 -15.91
C LYS A 40 4.21 -1.34 -15.68
N GLN A 41 3.12 -0.61 -15.49
CA GLN A 41 3.18 0.77 -15.03
C GLN A 41 3.93 0.80 -13.70
N HIS A 42 5.05 1.53 -13.65
CA HIS A 42 5.78 1.69 -12.40
C HIS A 42 5.03 2.66 -11.50
N ARG A 43 4.27 2.11 -10.55
CA ARG A 43 3.78 2.88 -9.40
C ARG A 43 4.90 2.92 -8.37
N ARG A 44 5.22 4.10 -7.84
CA ARG A 44 6.09 4.19 -6.66
C ARG A 44 5.44 3.34 -5.58
N LYS A 45 6.08 2.24 -5.19
CA LYS A 45 5.72 1.59 -3.92
C LYS A 45 5.87 2.66 -2.84
N ARG A 46 4.86 2.72 -1.96
CA ARG A 46 4.76 3.64 -0.83
C ARG A 46 6.16 4.01 -0.32
N SER A 47 6.41 5.30 -0.10
CA SER A 47 7.66 5.72 0.49
C SER A 47 7.87 4.94 1.81
N VAL A 48 9.04 4.32 1.98
CA VAL A 48 9.40 3.57 3.20
C VAL A 48 9.06 4.35 4.49
N PRO A 49 9.19 5.69 4.55
CA PRO A 49 8.75 6.49 5.69
C PRO A 49 7.26 6.38 6.04
N GLN A 50 6.36 6.43 5.06
CA GLN A 50 4.92 6.35 5.31
C GLN A 50 4.49 4.98 5.85
N ASN A 51 5.20 3.91 5.47
CA ASN A 51 4.88 2.57 5.96
C ASN A 51 5.33 2.42 7.41
N GLY A 52 6.53 2.91 7.70
CA GLY A 52 7.05 2.98 9.06
C GLY A 52 6.16 3.82 9.97
N PHE A 53 5.70 4.99 9.52
CA PHE A 53 4.80 5.85 10.28
C PHE A 53 3.47 5.15 10.59
N TYR A 54 2.87 4.49 9.61
CA TYR A 54 1.61 3.78 9.81
C TYR A 54 1.70 2.66 10.84
N TRP A 55 2.67 1.76 10.69
CA TRP A 55 2.83 0.62 11.60
C TRP A 55 3.43 1.02 12.95
N GLY A 56 4.27 2.06 12.98
CA GLY A 56 4.98 2.50 14.19
C GLY A 56 4.24 3.53 15.03
N VAL A 57 3.30 4.29 14.45
CA VAL A 57 2.59 5.38 15.14
C VAL A 57 1.09 5.17 15.06
N VAL A 58 0.51 5.15 13.85
CA VAL A 58 -0.94 5.13 13.66
C VAL A 58 -1.59 3.88 14.27
N ILE A 59 -1.06 2.70 13.94
CA ILE A 59 -1.61 1.43 14.43
C ILE A 59 -1.52 1.32 15.97
N PRO A 60 -0.37 1.57 16.63
CA PRO A 60 -0.28 1.57 18.08
C PRO A 60 -1.24 2.55 18.77
N MET A 61 -1.41 3.76 18.22
CA MET A 61 -2.34 4.75 18.76
C MET A 61 -3.79 4.25 18.72
N VAL A 62 -4.21 3.66 17.60
CA VAL A 62 -5.55 3.08 17.47
C VAL A 62 -5.71 1.82 18.34
N CYS A 63 -4.68 0.98 18.49
CA CYS A 63 -4.69 -0.12 19.46
C CYS A 63 -4.90 0.39 20.90
N GLY A 64 -4.23 1.48 21.27
CA GLY A 64 -4.42 2.14 22.58
C GLY A 64 -5.87 2.58 22.77
N LEU A 65 -6.45 3.23 21.77
CA LEU A 65 -7.86 3.62 21.79
C LEU A 65 -8.78 2.40 21.99
N PHE A 66 -8.58 1.32 21.23
CA PHE A 66 -9.37 0.09 21.40
C PHE A 66 -9.24 -0.47 22.83
N ALA A 67 -8.05 -0.44 23.42
CA ALA A 67 -7.81 -0.89 24.78
C ALA A 67 -8.52 -0.01 25.83
N GLU A 68 -8.61 1.31 25.63
CA GLU A 68 -9.39 2.21 26.49
C GLU A 68 -10.88 1.85 26.52
N TYR A 69 -11.41 1.36 25.40
CA TYR A 69 -12.77 0.82 25.30
C TYR A 69 -12.88 -0.67 25.68
N GLY A 70 -11.84 -1.25 26.29
CA GLY A 70 -11.83 -2.64 26.78
C GLY A 70 -11.60 -3.72 25.71
N ASN A 71 -11.22 -3.33 24.49
CA ASN A 71 -10.96 -4.27 23.39
C ASN A 71 -9.45 -4.40 23.17
N ALA A 72 -8.85 -5.49 23.66
CA ALA A 72 -7.46 -5.81 23.37
C ALA A 72 -7.34 -6.38 21.93
N ALA A 73 -7.26 -5.49 20.93
CA ALA A 73 -7.04 -5.87 19.54
C ALA A 73 -5.54 -5.79 19.20
N ASP A 74 -5.03 -6.83 18.54
CA ASP A 74 -3.67 -6.81 18.00
C ASP A 74 -3.56 -5.87 16.79
N GLN A 75 -2.31 -5.54 16.44
CA GLN A 75 -2.02 -4.59 15.35
C GLN A 75 -2.61 -5.03 14.00
N GLU A 76 -2.65 -6.34 13.75
CA GLU A 76 -3.21 -6.89 12.51
C GLU A 76 -4.74 -6.79 12.47
N THR A 77 -5.41 -7.04 13.59
CA THR A 77 -6.87 -6.87 13.71
C THR A 77 -7.25 -5.41 13.55
N VAL A 78 -6.52 -4.49 14.18
CA VAL A 78 -6.74 -3.04 14.01
C VAL A 78 -6.49 -2.62 12.56
N HIS A 79 -5.43 -3.11 11.93
CA HIS A 79 -5.18 -2.86 10.51
C HIS A 79 -6.35 -3.34 9.63
N ARG A 80 -6.85 -4.54 9.88
CA ARG A 80 -7.99 -5.12 9.17
C ARG A 80 -9.27 -4.32 9.39
N PHE A 81 -9.52 -3.90 10.63
CA PHE A 81 -10.65 -3.05 10.99
C PHE A 81 -10.59 -1.72 10.23
N LEU A 82 -9.46 -1.02 10.25
CA LEU A 82 -9.30 0.26 9.57
C LEU A 82 -9.48 0.13 8.06
N LYS A 83 -8.96 -0.94 7.44
CA LYS A 83 -9.18 -1.19 6.00
C LYS A 83 -10.64 -1.38 5.66
N GLY A 84 -11.34 -2.16 6.47
CA GLY A 84 -12.73 -2.48 6.22
C GLY A 84 -13.69 -1.34 6.55
N GLN A 85 -13.50 -0.68 7.69
CA GLN A 85 -14.45 0.27 8.25
C GLN A 85 -14.18 1.71 7.82
N VAL A 86 -12.91 2.06 7.61
CA VAL A 86 -12.50 3.44 7.28
C VAL A 86 -12.05 3.56 5.83
N GLY A 87 -11.39 2.53 5.30
CA GLY A 87 -10.89 2.52 3.91
C GLY A 87 -11.95 2.25 2.85
N ASP A 88 -13.13 1.75 3.24
CA ASP A 88 -14.15 1.22 2.33
C ASP A 88 -13.60 0.20 1.31
N MET A 89 -12.50 -0.48 1.68
CA MET A 89 -11.82 -1.47 0.85
C MET A 89 -12.49 -2.85 1.01
N LYS A 90 -13.81 -2.88 0.87
CA LYS A 90 -14.63 -4.09 0.98
C LYS A 90 -15.32 -4.34 -0.35
N THR A 91 -15.00 -5.44 -1.01
CA THR A 91 -15.73 -5.91 -2.18
C THR A 91 -16.73 -6.97 -1.74
N ARG A 92 -17.98 -6.85 -2.20
CA ARG A 92 -19.02 -7.85 -1.94
C ARG A 92 -18.77 -9.05 -2.83
N VAL A 93 -18.52 -10.21 -2.21
CA VAL A 93 -18.33 -11.48 -2.90
C VAL A 93 -19.52 -12.37 -2.55
N GLU A 94 -20.19 -12.89 -3.57
CA GLU A 94 -21.23 -13.89 -3.38
C GLU A 94 -20.58 -15.25 -3.20
N ALA A 95 -20.82 -15.86 -2.05
CA ALA A 95 -20.41 -17.23 -1.79
C ALA A 95 -21.35 -18.20 -2.55
N PRO A 96 -20.89 -19.44 -2.84
CA PRO A 96 -21.66 -20.43 -3.61
C PRO A 96 -22.99 -20.83 -2.97
N ASP A 97 -23.19 -20.50 -1.70
CA ASP A 97 -24.40 -20.72 -0.91
C ASP A 97 -25.42 -19.57 -1.03
N GLY A 98 -25.12 -18.53 -1.81
CA GLY A 98 -25.95 -17.33 -1.94
C GLY A 98 -25.74 -16.30 -0.82
N THR A 99 -24.81 -16.55 0.12
CA THR A 99 -24.47 -15.60 1.18
C THR A 99 -23.52 -14.53 0.64
N SER A 100 -23.83 -13.26 0.88
CA SER A 100 -22.93 -12.16 0.55
C SER A 100 -21.87 -11.98 1.64
N LEU A 101 -20.61 -12.24 1.31
CA LEU A 101 -19.46 -12.01 2.17
C LEU A 101 -18.73 -10.73 1.76
N TRP A 102 -18.24 -9.97 2.74
CA TRP A 102 -17.40 -8.80 2.49
C TRP A 102 -15.94 -9.23 2.48
N GLN A 103 -15.29 -9.21 1.31
CA GLN A 103 -13.87 -9.48 1.19
C GLN A 103 -13.10 -8.16 1.30
N ILE A 104 -12.17 -8.08 2.26
CA ILE A 104 -11.29 -6.93 2.42
C ILE A 104 -10.21 -7.00 1.34
N GLU A 105 -10.22 -6.05 0.40
CA GLU A 105 -9.21 -6.00 -0.66
C GLU A 105 -7.82 -5.69 -0.10
N THR A 106 -6.78 -6.16 -0.77
CA THR A 106 -5.41 -5.92 -0.35
C THR A 106 -5.03 -4.45 -0.59
N SER A 107 -4.56 -3.74 0.44
CA SER A 107 -4.11 -2.34 0.38
C SER A 107 -2.79 -2.15 -0.39
N THR A 108 -2.33 -3.18 -1.10
CA THR A 108 -1.03 -3.27 -1.77
C THR A 108 -0.92 -2.48 -3.07
N GLU A 109 -2.02 -1.94 -3.61
CA GLU A 109 -2.03 -1.20 -4.88
C GLU A 109 -2.30 0.30 -4.76
N LEU A 110 -2.49 0.82 -3.53
CA LEU A 110 -2.76 2.24 -3.30
C LEU A 110 -1.57 3.09 -3.71
N THR A 111 -1.86 4.13 -4.49
CA THR A 111 -0.93 5.21 -4.80
C THR A 111 -0.63 6.04 -3.55
N THR A 112 0.40 6.88 -3.60
CA THR A 112 0.76 7.77 -2.49
C THR A 112 -0.37 8.74 -2.13
N GLN A 113 -1.15 9.19 -3.12
CA GLN A 113 -2.30 10.08 -2.88
C GLN A 113 -3.43 9.34 -2.16
N GLU A 114 -3.86 8.19 -2.69
CA GLU A 114 -4.90 7.36 -2.07
C GLU A 114 -4.53 6.91 -0.66
N TRP A 115 -3.23 6.79 -0.38
CA TRP A 115 -2.72 6.49 0.95
C TRP A 115 -2.87 7.65 1.94
N GLU A 116 -2.52 8.88 1.54
CA GLU A 116 -2.73 10.08 2.37
C GLU A 116 -4.23 10.32 2.60
N ASP A 117 -5.04 10.20 1.54
CA ASP A 117 -6.50 10.32 1.64
C ASP A 117 -7.06 9.26 2.61
N TRP A 118 -6.48 8.06 2.65
CA TRP A 118 -6.86 7.03 3.62
C TRP A 118 -6.46 7.39 5.06
N LEU A 119 -5.25 7.92 5.27
CA LEU A 119 -4.81 8.39 6.59
C LEU A 119 -5.70 9.54 7.10
N ASP A 120 -6.12 10.45 6.22
CA ASP A 120 -7.05 11.53 6.56
C ASP A 120 -8.42 11.00 6.99
N LYS A 121 -8.93 9.95 6.32
CA LYS A 121 -10.14 9.25 6.78
C LYS A 121 -9.95 8.63 8.17
N ILE A 122 -8.78 8.05 8.45
CA ILE A 122 -8.47 7.50 9.78
C ILE A 122 -8.43 8.60 10.83
N ARG A 123 -7.82 9.76 10.54
CA ARG A 123 -7.83 10.94 11.42
C ARG A 123 -9.24 11.42 11.70
N ALA A 124 -10.05 11.58 10.66
CA ALA A 124 -11.44 12.02 10.78
C ALA A 124 -12.29 11.03 11.59
N TRP A 125 -12.04 9.73 11.42
CA TRP A 125 -12.70 8.68 12.21
C TRP A 125 -12.25 8.69 13.67
N ALA A 126 -10.96 8.96 13.95
CA ALA A 126 -10.37 8.94 15.28
C ALA A 126 -10.69 10.19 16.13
N ALA A 127 -10.85 11.35 15.50
CA ALA A 127 -11.05 12.63 16.17
C ALA A 127 -12.28 12.68 17.13
N PRO A 128 -13.46 12.13 16.80
CA PRO A 128 -14.60 12.05 17.71
C PRO A 128 -14.34 11.22 18.99
N PHE A 129 -13.37 10.31 18.95
CA PHE A 129 -12.97 9.49 20.08
C PHE A 129 -11.85 10.14 20.91
N GLY A 130 -11.46 11.37 20.59
CA GLY A 130 -10.37 12.10 21.27
C GLY A 130 -8.97 11.67 20.86
N LEU A 131 -8.82 10.86 19.80
CA LEU A 131 -7.52 10.43 19.30
C LEU A 131 -7.05 11.32 18.15
N GLU A 132 -6.05 12.18 18.43
CA GLU A 132 -5.41 13.04 17.43
C GLU A 132 -4.18 12.33 16.83
N ILE A 133 -4.30 11.87 15.58
CA ILE A 133 -3.22 11.17 14.87
C ILE A 133 -2.36 12.18 14.11
N PRO A 134 -1.04 12.27 14.40
CA PRO A 134 -0.17 13.29 13.81
C PRO A 134 0.02 13.13 12.30
N TYR A 135 0.51 14.18 11.64
CA TYR A 135 1.01 14.06 10.27
C TYR A 135 2.43 13.48 10.24
N PRO A 136 2.81 12.69 9.22
CA PRO A 136 4.17 12.13 9.11
C PRO A 136 5.29 13.18 9.16
N ASN A 137 4.93 14.44 8.84
CA ASN A 137 5.83 15.58 8.74
C ASN A 137 5.87 16.43 10.02
N GLU A 138 4.88 16.26 10.90
CA GLU A 138 4.89 16.82 12.24
C GLU A 138 5.71 15.88 13.11
N ARG A 139 7.01 16.16 13.22
CA ARG A 139 7.84 15.51 14.23
C ARG A 139 7.17 15.71 15.58
N ALA A 140 6.92 14.61 16.29
CA ALA A 140 6.83 14.62 17.74
C ALA A 140 8.07 15.37 18.27
N ALA A 141 7.82 16.58 18.77
CA ALA A 141 8.80 17.34 19.54
C ALA A 141 8.96 16.68 20.91
#